data_AF-A0A0R3T8I8-F1
#
_entry.id   AF-A0A0R3T8I8-F1
#
_cell.length_a   1.000
_cell.length_b   1.000
_cell.length_c   1.000
_cell.angle_alpha   90.00
_cell.angle_beta   90.00
_cell.angle_gamma   90.00
#
_symmetry.space_group_name_H-M   'P 1'
#
loop_
_entity.id
_entity.type
_entity.pdbx_description
1 polymer ?
#
loop_
_entity_poly.entity_id
_entity_poly.type
_entity_poly.pdbx_seq_one_letter_code
_entity_poly.pdbx_strand_id
1 'polypeptide(L)'
;VCPLSSQLTGSVVGKWQEHPLVKFEQDGVNYSISTDDPTVTGQWLQAEKRMLAMNRLLDADQFHNANIRAAKACFLDDDAKKMLIQHLEEINNNS
;
A
#
# COMPACT_ATOMS: atom_id res chain seq x y z
N VAL A 1 -4.30 -2.37 -4.03
CA VAL A 1 -3.59 -1.97 -5.26
C VAL A 1 -2.36 -2.85 -5.40
N CYS A 2 -2.13 -3.41 -6.58
CA CYS A 2 -1.00 -4.28 -6.90
C CYS A 2 -0.09 -3.64 -7.96
N PRO A 3 0.84 -2.75 -7.57
CA PRO A 3 1.55 -1.87 -8.50
C PRO A 3 2.30 -2.62 -9.61
N LEU A 4 3.17 -3.57 -9.25
CA LEU A 4 3.92 -4.33 -10.25
C LEU A 4 3.02 -5.23 -11.11
N SER A 5 2.10 -5.97 -10.48
CA SER A 5 1.15 -6.85 -11.19
C SER A 5 0.36 -6.06 -12.24
N SER A 6 -0.14 -4.88 -11.88
CA SER A 6 -0.94 -4.04 -12.79
C SER A 6 -0.15 -3.52 -13.99
N GLN A 7 1.15 -3.25 -13.84
CA GLN A 7 2.02 -2.92 -14.98
C GLN A 7 2.35 -4.14 -15.83
N LEU A 8 2.69 -5.28 -15.22
CA LEU A 8 3.06 -6.51 -15.95
C LEU A 8 1.90 -7.07 -16.77
N THR A 9 0.67 -6.95 -16.26
CA THR A 9 -0.55 -7.38 -16.97
C THR A 9 -1.04 -6.37 -18.01
N GLY A 10 -0.46 -5.16 -18.06
CA GLY A 10 -0.90 -4.08 -18.93
C GLY A 10 -2.19 -3.38 -18.49
N SER A 11 -2.67 -3.65 -17.27
CA SER A 11 -3.84 -2.97 -16.69
C SER A 11 -3.56 -1.50 -16.36
N VAL A 12 -2.30 -1.18 -16.07
CA VAL A 12 -1.79 0.19 -15.99
C VAL A 12 -0.67 0.33 -17.01
N VAL A 13 -0.83 1.27 -17.94
CA VAL A 13 0.14 1.57 -19.00
C VAL A 13 0.74 2.94 -18.74
N GLY A 14 2.02 3.12 -19.07
CA GLY A 14 2.70 4.41 -19.00
C GLY A 14 3.69 4.51 -17.84
N LYS A 15 3.94 5.74 -17.40
CA LYS A 15 4.96 6.02 -16.37
C LYS A 15 4.42 5.75 -14.98
N TRP A 16 5.33 5.48 -14.03
CA TRP A 16 4.98 5.30 -12.62
C TRP A 16 4.20 6.47 -12.03
N GLN A 17 4.48 7.71 -12.47
CA GLN A 17 3.78 8.91 -12.00
C GLN A 17 2.33 9.00 -12.47
N GLU A 18 1.95 8.23 -13.50
CA GLU A 18 0.58 8.15 -14.03
C GLU A 18 -0.20 7.00 -13.39
N HIS A 19 0.43 6.23 -12.50
CA HIS A 19 -0.21 5.09 -11.85
C HIS A 19 -1.39 5.56 -10.97
N PRO A 20 -2.58 4.92 -11.05
CA PRO A 20 -3.79 5.36 -10.31
C PRO A 20 -3.61 5.52 -8.80
N LEU A 21 -2.67 4.78 -8.21
CA LEU A 21 -2.21 4.93 -6.82
C LEU A 21 -1.92 6.39 -6.43
N VAL A 22 -1.28 7.16 -7.32
CA VAL A 22 -0.93 8.56 -7.06
C VAL A 22 -2.20 9.38 -6.82
N LYS A 23 -3.23 9.14 -7.64
CA LYS A 23 -4.52 9.81 -7.50
C LYS A 23 -5.28 9.34 -6.26
N PHE A 24 -5.25 8.05 -5.95
CA PHE A 24 -5.86 7.52 -4.73
C PHE A 24 -5.28 8.13 -3.47
N GLU A 25 -3.95 8.32 -3.41
CA GLU A 25 -3.34 8.97 -2.26
C GLU A 25 -3.71 10.45 -2.18
N GLN A 26 -3.68 11.18 -3.30
CA GLN A 26 -4.12 12.59 -3.36
C GLN A 26 -5.56 12.78 -2.89
N ASP A 27 -6.44 11.83 -3.22
CA ASP A 27 -7.86 11.88 -2.88
C ASP A 27 -8.16 11.27 -1.49
N GLY A 28 -7.14 10.79 -0.77
CA GLY A 28 -7.30 10.16 0.55
C GLY A 28 -8.13 8.88 0.53
N VAL A 29 -8.17 8.19 -0.62
CA VAL A 29 -8.94 6.96 -0.81
C VAL A 29 -8.40 5.86 0.11
N ASN A 30 -9.30 5.00 0.57
CA ASN A 30 -8.89 3.82 1.33
C ASN A 30 -8.38 2.74 0.39
N TYR A 31 -7.08 2.44 0.46
CA TYR A 31 -6.44 1.40 -0.31
C TYR A 31 -5.37 0.68 0.51
N SER A 32 -5.03 -0.54 0.09
CA SER A 32 -3.87 -1.30 0.57
C SER A 32 -2.88 -1.54 -0.56
N ILE A 33 -1.61 -1.81 -0.23
CA ILE A 33 -0.61 -2.30 -1.18
C ILE A 33 -0.53 -3.82 -1.07
N SER A 34 -0.56 -4.50 -2.21
CA SER A 34 -0.60 -5.96 -2.30
C SER A 34 0.30 -6.45 -3.43
N THR A 35 0.81 -7.66 -3.30
CA THR A 35 1.69 -8.29 -4.31
C THR A 35 0.93 -8.98 -5.43
N ASP A 36 -0.36 -9.24 -5.23
CA ASP A 36 -1.17 -10.12 -6.08
C ASP A 36 -0.60 -11.55 -6.06
N ASP A 37 0.16 -11.96 -7.08
CA ASP A 37 0.82 -13.26 -7.19
C ASP A 37 2.37 -13.13 -7.09
N PRO A 38 2.96 -13.10 -5.88
CA PRO A 38 4.39 -12.85 -5.69
C PRO A 38 5.29 -13.92 -6.32
N THR A 39 4.77 -15.14 -6.52
CA THR A 39 5.47 -16.24 -7.20
C THR A 39 5.57 -16.02 -8.71
N VAL A 40 4.59 -15.32 -9.31
CA VAL A 40 4.54 -15.01 -10.74
C VAL A 40 5.31 -13.72 -11.03
N THR A 41 5.15 -12.70 -10.19
CA THR A 41 5.82 -11.40 -10.34
C THR A 41 7.28 -11.41 -9.88
N GLY A 42 7.67 -12.42 -9.08
CA GLY A 42 8.99 -12.50 -8.46
C GLY A 42 9.21 -11.45 -7.37
N GLN A 43 8.16 -10.73 -6.95
CA GLN A 43 8.27 -9.60 -6.05
C GLN A 43 7.38 -9.75 -4.81
N TRP A 44 8.01 -9.61 -3.63
CA TRP A 44 7.35 -9.65 -2.33
C TRP A 44 7.03 -8.23 -1.83
N LEU A 45 6.19 -8.13 -0.78
CA LEU A 45 5.62 -6.86 -0.32
C LEU A 45 6.67 -5.79 0.03
N GLN A 46 7.82 -6.18 0.60
CA GLN A 46 8.87 -5.22 0.91
C GLN A 46 9.53 -4.63 -0.34
N ALA A 47 9.66 -5.43 -1.40
CA ALA A 47 10.16 -4.96 -2.68
C ALA A 47 9.13 -4.08 -3.39
N GLU A 48 7.82 -4.37 -3.27
CA GLU A 48 6.74 -3.45 -3.73
C GLU A 48 6.87 -2.07 -3.08
N LYS A 49 6.92 -2.02 -1.75
CA LYS A 49 7.04 -0.77 -0.99
C LYS A 49 8.32 -0.01 -1.36
N ARG A 50 9.44 -0.70 -1.48
CA ARG A 50 10.72 -0.09 -1.90
C ARG A 50 10.64 0.50 -3.30
N MET A 51 10.04 -0.22 -4.24
CA MET A 51 9.89 0.23 -5.63
C MET A 51 8.99 1.47 -5.74
N LEU A 52 7.88 1.50 -5.00
CA LEU A 52 7.01 2.67 -4.88
C LEU A 52 7.75 3.89 -4.29
N ALA A 53 8.54 3.69 -3.23
CA ALA A 53 9.35 4.75 -2.62
C ALA A 53 10.46 5.27 -3.56
N MET A 54 11.17 4.37 -4.25
CA MET A 54 12.22 4.73 -5.21
C MET A 54 11.68 5.53 -6.40
N ASN A 55 10.46 5.25 -6.83
CA ASN A 55 9.76 6.01 -7.87
C ASN A 55 9.09 7.29 -7.34
N ARG A 56 9.24 7.59 -6.04
CA ARG A 56 8.65 8.75 -5.35
C ARG A 56 7.13 8.83 -5.48
N LEU A 57 6.46 7.67 -5.47
CA LEU A 57 5.01 7.59 -5.53
C LEU A 57 4.37 7.68 -4.15
N LEU A 58 5.02 7.09 -3.15
CA LEU A 58 4.64 7.15 -1.75
C LEU A 58 5.87 7.34 -0.86
N ASP A 59 5.74 8.14 0.18
CA ASP A 59 6.70 8.26 1.28
C ASP A 59 6.30 7.40 2.50
N ALA A 60 7.11 7.45 3.55
CA ALA A 60 6.92 6.65 4.76
C ALA A 60 5.58 6.96 5.47
N ASP A 61 5.23 8.24 5.58
CA ASP A 61 4.00 8.69 6.23
C ASP A 61 2.78 8.25 5.43
N GLN A 62 2.85 8.34 4.10
CA GLN A 62 1.80 7.87 3.21
C GLN A 62 1.60 6.36 3.30
N PHE A 63 2.67 5.56 3.39
CA PHE A 63 2.55 4.12 3.66
C PHE A 63 1.89 3.84 5.01
N HIS A 64 2.28 4.57 6.05
CA HIS A 64 1.68 4.40 7.38
C HIS A 64 0.18 4.72 7.34
N ASN A 65 -0.19 5.88 6.80
CA ASN A 65 -1.58 6.31 6.67
C ASN A 65 -2.43 5.34 5.85
N ALA A 66 -1.90 4.83 4.73
CA ALA A 66 -2.58 3.81 3.93
C ALA A 66 -2.84 2.53 4.74
N ASN A 67 -1.86 2.06 5.54
CA ASN A 67 -2.05 0.88 6.40
C ASN A 67 -3.12 1.13 7.48
N ILE A 68 -3.16 2.32 8.08
CA ILE A 68 -4.20 2.69 9.05
C ILE A 68 -5.59 2.70 8.41
N ARG A 69 -5.74 3.28 7.22
CA ARG A 69 -7.01 3.28 6.47
C ARG A 69 -7.43 1.84 6.12
N ALA A 70 -6.50 1.02 5.66
CA ALA A 70 -6.76 -0.38 5.34
C ALA A 70 -7.15 -1.20 6.59
N ALA A 71 -6.49 -0.98 7.73
CA ALA A 71 -6.83 -1.61 9.00
C ALA A 71 -8.25 -1.23 9.46
N LYS A 72 -8.68 0.02 9.26
CA LYS A 72 -10.06 0.46 9.56
C LYS A 72 -11.11 -0.25 8.71
N ALA A 73 -10.79 -0.57 7.45
CA ALA A 73 -11.69 -1.24 6.51
C ALA A 73 -11.54 -2.77 6.43
N CYS A 74 -10.68 -3.38 7.25
CA CYS A 74 -10.51 -4.82 7.22
C CYS A 74 -11.75 -5.54 7.80
N PHE A 75 -11.83 -6.85 7.58
CA PHE A 75 -12.98 -7.68 7.98
C PHE A 75 -12.88 -8.26 9.40
N LEU A 76 -11.96 -7.75 10.22
CA LEU A 76 -11.88 -8.12 11.64
C LEU A 76 -13.09 -7.58 12.42
N ASP A 77 -13.32 -8.09 13.63
CA ASP A 77 -14.25 -7.47 14.59
C ASP A 77 -13.67 -6.15 15.14
N ASP A 78 -14.53 -5.35 15.77
CA ASP A 78 -14.17 -4.00 16.21
C ASP A 78 -13.03 -3.98 17.25
N ASP A 79 -12.92 -4.99 18.11
CA ASP A 79 -11.88 -5.03 19.13
C ASP A 79 -10.54 -5.45 18.52
N ALA A 80 -10.53 -6.46 17.65
CA ALA A 80 -9.36 -6.84 16.88
C ALA A 80 -8.88 -5.70 15.95
N LYS A 81 -9.78 -4.91 15.36
CA LYS A 81 -9.42 -3.70 14.59
C LYS A 81 -8.72 -2.66 15.46
N LYS A 82 -9.25 -2.36 16.65
CA LYS A 82 -8.62 -1.38 17.57
C LYS A 82 -7.20 -1.82 17.93
N MET A 83 -7.01 -3.10 18.26
CA MET A 83 -5.69 -3.64 18.58
C MET A 83 -4.72 -3.51 17.40
N LEU A 84 -5.17 -3.80 16.18
CA LEU A 84 -4.36 -3.66 14.97
C LEU A 84 -3.97 -2.20 14.72
N ILE A 85 -4.90 -1.26 14.86
CA ILE A 85 -4.65 0.17 14.66
C ILE A 85 -3.63 0.67 15.69
N GLN A 86 -3.83 0.33 16.98
CA GLN A 86 -2.91 0.70 18.04
C GLN A 86 -1.49 0.19 17.78
N HIS A 87 -1.36 -1.08 17.37
CA HIS A 87 -0.08 -1.68 17.02
C HIS A 87 0.64 -0.93 15.89
N LEU A 88 -0.11 -0.52 14.86
CA LEU A 88 0.44 0.24 13.73
C LEU A 88 0.91 1.64 14.16
N GLU A 89 0.17 2.32 15.03
CA GLU A 89 0.53 3.63 15.58
C GLU A 89 1.79 3.56 16.45
N GLU A 90 1.92 2.51 17.28
CA GLU A 90 3.11 2.27 18.12
C GLU A 90 4.38 2.04 17.28
N ILE A 91 4.31 1.28 16.19
CA ILE A 91 5.46 1.05 15.31
C ILE A 91 5.92 2.36 14.66
N ASN A 92 4.99 3.22 14.24
CA ASN A 92 5.31 4.47 13.58
C ASN A 92 6.04 5.45 14.50
N ASN A 93 5.65 5.49 15.78
CA ASN A 93 6.30 6.36 16.77
C ASN A 93 7.72 5.91 17.16
N ASN A 94 8.09 4.66 16.82
CA ASN A 94 9.39 4.06 17.14
C ASN A 94 10.34 3.96 15.93
N SER A 95 9.94 4.49 14.75
CA SER A 95 10.70 4.44 13.50
C SER A 95 11.31 5.80 13.16
#